data_AF-A0A2X3FNR4-F1
#
_entry.id   AF-A0A2X3FNR4-F1
#
_cell.length_a   1.000
_cell.length_b   1.000
_cell.length_c   1.000
_cell.angle_alpha   90.00
_cell.angle_beta   90.00
_cell.angle_gamma   90.00
#
_symmetry.space_group_name_H-M   'P 1'
#
loop_
_entity.id
_entity.type
_entity.pdbx_description
1 polymer ?
#
loop_
_entity_poly.entity_id
_entity_poly.type
_entity_poly.pdbx_seq_one_letter_code
_entity_poly.pdbx_strand_id
1 'polypeptide(L)'
;MVVYAAPRDVRERAWQLDTPLFTLRFFSPQEGIIGVRMEHFQGALDNGPHYPLNVQKDVHVEIENTAGFAELKSGSLQRAGD
;
A
#
# COMPACT_ATOMS: atom_id res chain seq x y z
N MET A 1 4.20 2.87 -3.59
CA MET A 1 3.26 2.07 -4.43
C MET A 1 1.88 2.05 -3.78
N VAL A 2 0.80 2.03 -4.57
CA VAL A 2 -0.58 1.90 -4.09
C VAL A 2 -1.24 0.72 -4.79
N VAL A 3 -1.95 -0.12 -4.03
CA VAL A 3 -2.73 -1.27 -4.51
C VAL A 3 -4.17 -1.12 -4.02
N TYR A 4 -5.12 -1.35 -4.92
CA TYR A 4 -6.55 -1.37 -4.60
C TYR A 4 -7.04 -2.81 -4.54
N ALA A 5 -7.49 -3.24 -3.37
CA ALA A 5 -7.91 -4.63 -3.15
C ALA A 5 -9.40 -4.70 -2.85
N ALA A 6 -10.14 -5.43 -3.70
CA ALA A 6 -11.54 -5.72 -3.47
C ALA A 6 -11.69 -6.92 -2.52
N PRO A 7 -12.70 -6.95 -1.64
CA PRO A 7 -12.95 -8.07 -0.73
C PRO A 7 -13.57 -9.29 -1.43
N ARG A 8 -13.87 -9.18 -2.73
CA ARG A 8 -14.49 -10.21 -3.56
C ARG A 8 -13.95 -10.12 -4.98
N ASP A 9 -14.29 -11.12 -5.80
CA ASP A 9 -14.00 -11.08 -7.23
C ASP A 9 -14.80 -9.97 -7.93
N VAL A 10 -14.07 -9.02 -8.52
CA VAL A 10 -14.61 -7.86 -9.25
C VAL A 10 -14.17 -7.82 -10.72
N ARG A 11 -13.79 -8.98 -11.28
CA ARG A 11 -13.35 -9.07 -12.68
C ARG A 11 -14.45 -8.66 -13.66
N GLU A 12 -15.71 -9.01 -13.37
CA GLU A 12 -16.84 -8.59 -14.20
C GLU A 12 -17.37 -7.21 -13.78
N ARG A 13 -17.76 -6.39 -14.76
CA ARG A 13 -18.24 -5.02 -14.53
C ARG A 13 -19.45 -4.94 -13.61
N ALA A 14 -20.34 -5.92 -13.64
CA ALA A 14 -21.53 -5.97 -12.78
C ALA A 14 -21.16 -6.06 -11.28
N TRP A 15 -19.97 -6.58 -10.95
CA TRP A 15 -19.51 -6.77 -9.58
C TRP A 15 -18.58 -5.66 -9.08
N GLN A 16 -18.28 -4.65 -9.91
CA GLN A 16 -17.39 -3.54 -9.55
C GLN A 16 -18.09 -2.43 -8.74
N LEU A 17 -19.39 -2.56 -8.50
CA LEU A 17 -20.22 -1.64 -7.73
C LEU A 17 -20.85 -2.33 -6.51
N ASP A 18 -21.38 -1.53 -5.58
CA ASP A 18 -21.93 -1.96 -4.29
C ASP A 18 -20.98 -2.87 -3.49
N THR A 19 -19.68 -2.56 -3.53
CA THR A 19 -18.64 -3.30 -2.81
C THR A 19 -17.58 -2.35 -2.25
N PRO A 20 -17.07 -2.56 -1.02
CA PRO A 20 -16.00 -1.73 -0.48
C PRO A 20 -14.67 -2.04 -1.20
N LEU A 21 -13.71 -1.13 -1.09
CA LEU A 21 -12.38 -1.26 -1.71
C LEU A 21 -11.32 -0.80 -0.72
N PHE A 22 -10.36 -1.67 -0.40
CA PHE A 22 -9.25 -1.32 0.46
C PHE A 22 -8.17 -0.59 -0.33
N THR A 23 -7.61 0.47 0.26
CA THR A 23 -6.44 1.16 -0.28
C THR A 23 -5.21 0.74 0.51
N LEU A 24 -4.30 0.02 -0.14
CA LEU A 24 -3.03 -0.39 0.43
C LEU A 24 -1.92 0.53 -0.09
N ARG A 25 -1.18 1.16 0.80
CA ARG A 25 -0.02 1.99 0.46
C ARG A 25 1.24 1.35 1.01
N PHE A 26 2.15 1.02 0.09
CA PHE A 26 3.51 0.56 0.40
C PHE A 26 4.48 1.73 0.21
N PHE A 27 5.32 1.95 1.21
CA PHE A 27 6.35 2.99 1.22
C PHE A 27 7.56 2.52 2.02
N SER A 28 8.68 3.23 1.94
CA SER A 28 9.87 2.91 2.72
C SER A 28 10.31 4.15 3.51
N PRO A 29 10.18 4.14 4.86
CA PRO A 29 10.60 5.28 5.67
C PRO A 29 12.12 5.33 5.89
N GLN A 30 12.81 4.19 5.73
CA GLN A 30 14.27 4.04 5.77
C GLN A 30 14.67 2.84 4.91
N GLU A 31 15.90 2.81 4.44
CA GLU A 31 16.45 1.66 3.69
C GLU A 31 16.27 0.36 4.49
N GLY A 32 15.78 -0.69 3.83
CA GLY A 32 15.51 -1.98 4.47
C GLY A 32 14.22 -2.04 5.30
N ILE A 33 13.41 -0.97 5.34
CA ILE A 33 12.12 -0.95 6.03
C ILE A 33 10.99 -0.72 5.02
N ILE A 34 9.98 -1.60 5.04
CA ILE A 34 8.74 -1.42 4.27
C ILE A 34 7.59 -1.05 5.22
N GLY A 35 7.07 0.15 5.06
CA GLY A 35 5.82 0.60 5.67
C GLY A 35 4.63 0.15 4.83
N VAL A 36 3.61 -0.40 5.50
CA VAL A 36 2.35 -0.81 4.88
C VAL A 36 1.20 -0.12 5.60
N ARG A 37 0.40 0.65 4.87
CA ARG A 37 -0.84 1.29 5.38
C ARG A 37 -2.03 0.69 4.64
N MET A 38 -2.98 0.13 5.38
CA MET A 38 -4.22 -0.44 4.86
C MET A 38 -5.40 0.42 5.33
N GLU A 39 -6.18 0.96 4.39
CA GLU A 39 -7.25 1.91 4.70
C GLU A 39 -8.58 1.45 4.12
N HIS A 40 -9.64 1.54 4.93
CA HIS A 40 -11.03 1.32 4.50
C HIS A 40 -11.75 2.65 4.26
N PHE A 41 -11.73 3.56 5.24
CA PHE A 41 -12.29 4.90 5.13
C PHE A 41 -11.23 5.96 5.44
N GLN A 42 -11.04 6.91 4.54
CA GLN A 42 -10.10 8.04 4.73
C GLN A 42 -10.77 9.30 5.29
N GLY A 43 -12.09 9.29 5.50
CA GLY A 43 -12.83 10.41 6.09
C GLY A 43 -12.85 10.44 7.63
N ALA A 44 -12.13 9.51 8.28
CA ALA A 44 -12.03 9.48 9.74
C ALA A 44 -11.16 10.65 10.25
N LEU A 45 -11.42 11.11 11.48
CA LEU A 45 -10.57 12.10 12.15
C LEU A 45 -9.22 11.47 12.50
N ASP A 46 -8.13 12.05 11.99
CA ASP A 46 -6.75 11.64 12.27
C ASP A 46 -6.19 12.51 13.41
N ASN A 47 -6.61 12.20 14.66
CA ASN A 47 -6.19 12.95 15.83
C ASN A 47 -4.77 12.52 16.28
N GLY A 48 -3.92 13.51 16.56
CA GLY A 48 -2.58 13.28 17.13
C GLY A 48 -2.57 13.10 18.66
N PRO A 49 -1.38 12.95 19.28
CA PRO A 49 -0.06 12.98 18.64
C PRO A 49 0.31 11.65 17.98
N HIS A 50 1.08 11.73 16.88
CA HIS A 50 1.66 10.56 16.22
C HIS A 50 3.04 10.24 16.80
N TYR A 51 3.51 9.01 16.59
CA TYR A 51 4.87 8.64 16.97
C TYR A 51 5.92 9.52 16.25
N PRO A 52 6.98 9.97 16.94
CA PRO A 52 8.05 10.76 16.34
C PRO A 52 8.99 9.84 15.54
N LEU A 53 8.47 9.28 14.44
CA LEU A 53 9.23 8.38 13.57
C LEU A 53 10.23 9.18 12.72
N ASN A 54 11.46 8.67 12.64
CA ASN A 54 12.48 9.20 11.73
C ASN A 54 12.21 8.71 10.31
N VAL A 55 11.39 9.46 9.58
CA VAL A 55 11.02 9.17 8.19
C VAL A 55 11.92 9.94 7.24
N GLN A 56 12.69 9.22 6.43
CA GLN A 56 13.44 9.79 5.33
C GLN A 56 12.54 9.92 4.10
N LYS A 57 12.60 11.05 3.40
CA LYS A 57 11.73 11.31 2.24
C LYS A 57 12.24 10.67 0.95
N ASP A 58 13.56 10.54 0.83
CA ASP A 58 14.25 10.14 -0.40
C ASP A 58 14.95 8.78 -0.23
N VAL A 59 14.20 7.79 0.28
CA VAL A 59 14.70 6.40 0.32
C VAL A 59 14.62 5.81 -1.08
N HIS A 60 15.73 5.28 -1.56
CA HIS A 60 15.74 4.56 -2.83
C HIS A 60 14.87 3.30 -2.73
N VAL A 61 13.88 3.21 -3.61
CA VAL A 61 12.99 2.06 -3.71
C VAL A 61 12.86 1.64 -5.16
N GLU A 62 12.79 0.33 -5.37
CA GLU A 62 12.46 -0.24 -6.67
C GLU A 62 11.01 -0.70 -6.64
N ILE A 63 10.28 -0.41 -7.72
CA ILE A 63 8.88 -0.81 -7.87
C ILE A 63 8.78 -1.60 -9.16
N GLU A 64 8.29 -2.84 -9.05
CA GLU A 64 8.02 -3.71 -10.18
C GLU A 64 6.53 -4.04 -10.22
N ASN A 65 5.88 -3.78 -11.35
CA ASN A 65 4.47 -4.08 -11.54
C ASN A 65 4.32 -4.96 -12.78
N THR A 66 4.07 -6.25 -12.56
CA THR A 66 3.87 -7.24 -13.62
C THR A 66 2.42 -7.71 -13.63
N ALA A 67 2.08 -8.56 -14.60
CA ALA A 67 0.73 -9.14 -14.67
C ALA A 67 0.41 -10.10 -13.51
N GLY A 68 1.42 -10.62 -12.80
CA GLY A 68 1.24 -11.62 -11.75
C GLY A 68 1.58 -11.15 -10.34
N PHE A 69 2.20 -9.98 -10.19
CA PHE A 69 2.52 -9.39 -8.88
C PHE A 69 2.87 -7.91 -8.99
N ALA A 70 2.62 -7.17 -7.92
CA ALA A 70 3.12 -5.82 -7.70
C ALA A 70 4.09 -5.82 -6.50
N GLU A 71 5.35 -5.47 -6.70
CA GLU A 71 6.40 -5.56 -5.69
C GLU A 71 7.07 -4.20 -5.43
N LEU A 72 7.34 -3.94 -4.15
CA LEU A 72 8.17 -2.81 -3.72
C LEU A 72 9.37 -3.32 -2.91
N LYS A 73 10.56 -2.88 -3.29
CA LYS A 73 11.84 -3.23 -2.64
C LYS A 73 12.50 -2.00 -2.03
N SER A 74 13.13 -2.20 -0.89
CA SER A 74 13.98 -1.22 -0.22
C SER A 74 15.21 -1.95 0.33
N GLY A 75 16.39 -1.66 -0.23
CA GLY A 75 17.59 -2.44 0.04
C GLY A 75 17.40 -3.93 -0.27
N SER A 76 17.73 -4.80 0.69
CA SER A 76 17.56 -6.26 0.56
C SER A 76 16.16 -6.77 0.94
N LEU A 77 15.25 -5.91 1.39
CA LEU A 77 13.90 -6.31 1.80
C LEU A 77 12.90 -6.06 0.67
N GLN A 78 12.08 -7.08 0.40
CA GLN A 78 11.08 -7.06 -0.67
C GLN A 78 9.68 -7.46 -0.17
N ARG A 79 8.64 -6.81 -0.70
CA ARG A 79 7.24 -7.17 -0.43
C ARG A 79 6.41 -7.15 -1.73
N ALA A 80 5.93 -8.32 -2.12
CA ALA A 80 4.92 -8.48 -3.18
C ALA A 80 3.49 -8.36 -2.61
N GLY A 81 2.63 -7.65 -3.34
CA GLY A 81 1.17 -7.68 -3.25
C GLY A 81 0.60 -8.33 -4.51
N ASP A 82 -0.41 -9.17 -4.33
CA ASP A 82 -1.27 -9.76 -5.36
C ASP A 82 -2.59 -8.99 -5.37
#